data_AF-A0A9D6W401-F1
#
_entry.id   AF-A0A9D6W401-F1
#
_cell.length_a   1.000
_cell.length_b   1.000
_cell.length_c   1.000
_cell.angle_alpha   90.00
_cell.angle_beta   90.00
_cell.angle_gamma   90.00
#
_symmetry.space_group_name_H-M   'P 1'
#
loop_
_entity.id
_entity.type
_entity.pdbx_description
1 polymer ?
#
loop_
_entity_poly.entity_id
_entity_poly.type
_entity_poly.pdbx_seq_one_letter_code
_entity_poly.pdbx_strand_id
1 'polypeptide(L)'
;MSPRRARRVLDGPIAASSAPPEAVAAVNVEEYAESCVRAVHRSLGLALDYDPDTIPLLDHYLSLLANRPRAATRDPVRGLLAAITGAYFGEVVRRQYPSRWVAPAGSHPLDWRIEFTYWFLTFHPVAVAWEVILRRDVPDGGAAFLLDEPTRVQIAERLDALPGATVDDYFTFAQRLETLVLTVGWLAERQAGEVERSGRPPVEVPAQSYSRFLAQLKAED
;
A
#
# COMPACT_ATOMS: atom_id res chain seq x y z
N MET A 1 -48.97 31.73 46.63
CA MET A 1 -49.50 30.61 45.82
C MET A 1 -48.34 29.72 45.37
N SER A 2 -48.17 28.56 46.01
CA SER A 2 -47.57 27.37 45.35
C SER A 2 -48.77 26.58 44.77
N PRO A 3 -48.66 25.81 43.66
CA PRO A 3 -48.09 24.46 43.80
C PRO A 3 -47.47 23.80 42.54
N ARG A 4 -46.44 22.96 42.79
CA ARG A 4 -46.32 21.52 42.44
C ARG A 4 -46.30 21.01 40.99
N ARG A 5 -45.24 20.19 40.75
CA ARG A 5 -45.24 18.77 40.28
C ARG A 5 -45.65 18.51 38.81
N ALA A 6 -45.20 17.46 38.12
CA ALA A 6 -44.20 16.41 38.34
C ALA A 6 -44.00 15.66 37.02
N ARG A 7 -42.74 15.24 36.77
CA ARG A 7 -42.30 13.92 36.28
C ARG A 7 -43.38 12.95 35.74
N ARG A 8 -43.21 12.48 34.49
CA ARG A 8 -43.20 11.03 34.19
C ARG A 8 -42.53 10.71 32.85
N VAL A 9 -41.54 9.82 32.98
CA VAL A 9 -40.92 8.98 31.95
C VAL A 9 -41.91 7.87 31.59
N LEU A 10 -42.00 7.54 30.30
CA LEU A 10 -42.28 6.22 29.72
C LEU A 10 -41.53 6.22 28.37
N ASP A 11 -40.32 5.66 28.30
CA ASP A 11 -40.04 4.24 28.02
C ASP A 11 -40.82 3.68 26.83
N GLY A 12 -40.18 3.76 25.66
CA GLY A 12 -40.40 2.85 24.53
C GLY A 12 -39.03 2.40 24.04
N PRO A 13 -38.78 1.10 23.82
CA PRO A 13 -37.47 0.63 23.41
C PRO A 13 -37.23 1.06 21.96
N ILE A 14 -36.22 1.91 21.75
CA ILE A 14 -35.61 2.04 20.42
C ILE A 14 -34.90 0.71 20.20
N ALA A 15 -35.55 -0.18 19.47
CA ALA A 15 -34.92 -1.40 18.98
C ALA A 15 -33.64 -0.99 18.24
N ALA A 16 -32.50 -1.30 18.85
CA ALA A 16 -31.20 -1.20 18.20
C ALA A 16 -31.26 -2.15 17.01
N SER A 17 -31.39 -1.59 15.80
CA SER A 17 -31.26 -2.34 14.57
C SER A 17 -29.82 -2.86 14.50
N SER A 18 -29.64 -4.13 14.81
CA SER A 18 -28.40 -4.87 14.61
C SER A 18 -28.28 -5.26 13.14
N ALA A 19 -28.11 -4.28 12.26
CA ALA A 19 -27.66 -4.53 10.91
C ALA A 19 -26.12 -4.74 10.94
N PRO A 20 -25.58 -5.79 10.28
CA PRO A 20 -24.14 -5.88 10.08
C PRO A 20 -23.65 -4.65 9.31
N PRO A 21 -22.44 -4.13 9.58
CA PRO A 21 -21.92 -2.98 8.86
C PRO A 21 -21.91 -3.32 7.36
N GLU A 22 -22.65 -2.54 6.57
CA GLU A 22 -22.63 -2.58 5.11
C GLU A 22 -21.16 -2.61 4.67
N ALA A 23 -20.79 -3.65 3.93
CA ALA A 23 -19.47 -3.74 3.32
C ALA A 23 -19.29 -2.50 2.43
N VAL A 24 -18.54 -1.52 2.92
CA VAL A 24 -18.19 -0.32 2.15
C VAL A 24 -17.59 -0.82 0.85
N ALA A 25 -18.24 -0.49 -0.28
CA ALA A 25 -17.77 -0.94 -1.59
C ALA A 25 -16.27 -0.61 -1.72
N ALA A 26 -15.44 -1.54 -2.18
CA ALA A 26 -14.03 -1.25 -2.40
C ALA A 26 -13.86 -0.48 -3.72
N VAL A 27 -12.84 0.38 -3.80
CA VAL A 27 -12.43 0.96 -5.09
C VAL A 27 -11.97 -0.18 -6.01
N ASN A 28 -12.33 -0.11 -7.30
CA ASN A 28 -11.81 -1.03 -8.29
C ASN A 28 -10.37 -0.66 -8.68
N VAL A 29 -9.40 -1.10 -7.86
CA VAL A 29 -7.97 -0.82 -8.09
C VAL A 29 -7.47 -1.46 -9.39
N GLU A 30 -8.06 -2.57 -9.82
CA GLU A 30 -7.73 -3.24 -11.08
C GLU A 30 -7.98 -2.33 -12.29
N GLU A 31 -9.03 -1.52 -12.28
CA GLU A 31 -9.32 -0.56 -13.36
C GLU A 31 -8.24 0.54 -13.48
N TYR A 32 -7.66 0.97 -12.36
CA TYR A 32 -6.53 1.89 -12.33
C TYR A 32 -5.26 1.23 -12.88
N ALA A 33 -5.00 -0.01 -12.47
CA ALA A 33 -3.87 -0.78 -12.98
C ALA A 33 -3.97 -1.02 -14.50
N GLU A 34 -5.16 -1.40 -14.99
CA GLU A 34 -5.45 -1.56 -16.41
C GLU A 34 -5.32 -0.25 -17.20
N SER A 35 -5.64 0.88 -16.56
CA SER A 35 -5.40 2.21 -17.14
C SER A 35 -3.91 2.50 -17.30
N CYS A 36 -3.05 2.01 -16.40
CA CYS A 36 -1.60 2.07 -16.53
C CYS A 36 -1.11 1.23 -17.72
N VAL A 37 -1.55 -0.04 -17.81
CA VAL A 37 -1.22 -0.93 -18.93
C VAL A 37 -1.52 -0.27 -20.27
N ARG A 38 -2.73 0.29 -20.43
CA ARG A 38 -3.12 1.02 -21.64
C ARG A 38 -2.28 2.26 -21.90
N ALA A 39 -1.90 3.00 -20.86
CA ALA A 39 -1.10 4.22 -20.99
C ALA A 39 0.33 3.92 -21.44
N VAL A 40 0.96 2.90 -20.86
CA VAL A 40 2.30 2.44 -21.23
C VAL A 40 2.29 1.87 -22.65
N HIS A 41 1.34 0.99 -22.98
CA HIS A 41 1.22 0.45 -24.34
C HIS A 41 1.05 1.53 -25.40
N ARG A 42 0.19 2.54 -25.17
CA ARG A 42 0.05 3.67 -26.10
C ARG A 42 1.32 4.50 -26.26
N SER A 43 2.18 4.53 -25.25
CA SER A 43 3.35 5.41 -25.23
C SER A 43 4.63 4.73 -25.72
N LEU A 44 4.80 3.44 -25.42
CA LEU A 44 6.00 2.66 -25.72
C LEU A 44 5.79 1.61 -26.83
N GLY A 45 4.54 1.24 -27.13
CA GLY A 45 4.23 0.11 -28.00
C GLY A 45 4.50 -1.26 -27.37
N LEU A 46 4.84 -1.30 -26.07
CA LEU A 46 5.10 -2.50 -25.28
C LEU A 46 3.99 -2.68 -24.24
N ALA A 47 3.58 -3.92 -24.01
CA ALA A 47 2.55 -4.24 -23.01
C ALA A 47 3.20 -4.55 -21.66
N LEU A 48 2.59 -4.00 -20.62
CA LEU A 48 2.77 -4.47 -19.25
C LEU A 48 1.85 -5.69 -19.04
N ASP A 49 2.34 -6.73 -18.37
CA ASP A 49 1.63 -8.01 -18.21
C ASP A 49 1.50 -8.46 -16.75
N TYR A 50 1.81 -7.56 -15.81
CA TYR A 50 1.88 -7.82 -14.37
C TYR A 50 3.02 -8.76 -13.94
N ASP A 51 3.91 -9.15 -14.86
CA ASP A 51 5.15 -9.83 -14.49
C ASP A 51 6.14 -8.81 -13.90
N PRO A 52 6.83 -9.14 -12.78
CA PRO A 52 7.91 -8.32 -12.23
C PRO A 52 8.94 -7.84 -13.26
N ASP A 53 9.25 -8.64 -14.28
CA ASP A 53 10.23 -8.32 -15.33
C ASP A 53 9.80 -7.16 -16.23
N THR A 54 8.51 -6.77 -16.19
CA THR A 54 8.00 -5.60 -16.92
C THR A 54 8.06 -4.30 -16.13
N ILE A 55 8.41 -4.33 -14.84
CA ILE A 55 8.56 -3.12 -14.01
C ILE A 55 9.56 -2.10 -14.59
N PRO A 56 10.73 -2.50 -15.14
CA PRO A 56 11.62 -1.53 -15.80
C PRO A 56 10.98 -0.75 -16.96
N LEU A 57 9.97 -1.32 -17.65
CA LEU A 57 9.23 -0.60 -18.69
C LEU A 57 8.37 0.52 -18.11
N LEU A 58 7.82 0.33 -16.90
CA LEU A 58 7.07 1.34 -16.17
C LEU A 58 7.97 2.50 -15.75
N ASP A 59 9.15 2.21 -15.23
CA ASP A 59 10.17 3.22 -14.89
C ASP A 59 10.62 4.00 -16.13
N HIS A 60 10.87 3.28 -17.24
CA HIS A 60 11.21 3.92 -18.51
C HIS A 60 10.07 4.85 -18.98
N TYR A 61 8.82 4.40 -18.94
CA TYR A 61 7.66 5.24 -19.29
C TYR A 61 7.61 6.54 -18.48
N LEU A 62 7.79 6.47 -17.16
CA LEU A 62 7.77 7.66 -16.30
C LEU A 62 8.94 8.61 -16.58
N SER A 63 10.14 8.07 -16.84
CA SER A 63 11.29 8.90 -17.20
C SER A 63 11.06 9.67 -18.51
N LEU A 64 10.39 9.07 -19.51
CA LEU A 64 10.02 9.76 -20.75
C LEU A 64 9.02 10.90 -20.49
N LEU A 65 8.08 10.74 -19.56
CA LEU A 65 7.11 11.79 -19.24
C LEU A 65 7.75 12.97 -18.52
N ALA A 66 8.69 12.71 -17.60
CA ALA A 66 9.42 13.75 -16.88
C ALA A 66 10.19 14.68 -17.84
N ASN A 67 10.68 14.14 -18.95
CA ASN A 67 11.41 14.88 -19.98
C ASN A 67 10.53 15.66 -20.97
N ARG A 68 9.19 15.65 -20.84
CA ARG A 68 8.29 16.38 -21.76
C ARG A 68 7.95 17.79 -21.23
N PRO A 69 8.17 18.86 -22.02
CA PRO A 69 8.03 20.25 -21.57
C PRO A 69 6.61 20.72 -21.18
N ARG A 70 5.57 19.90 -21.37
CA ARG A 70 4.16 20.29 -21.09
C ARG A 70 3.28 19.20 -20.44
N ALA A 71 3.75 17.96 -20.29
CA ALA A 71 2.85 16.82 -20.06
C ALA A 71 2.72 16.37 -18.58
N ALA A 72 3.75 16.58 -17.75
CA ALA A 72 3.85 15.96 -16.42
C ALA A 72 4.01 16.97 -15.25
N THR A 73 3.78 18.26 -15.48
CA THR A 73 4.06 19.31 -14.48
C THR A 73 2.84 19.82 -13.72
N ARG A 74 1.61 19.46 -14.12
CA ARG A 74 0.39 19.82 -13.39
C ARG A 74 0.06 18.76 -12.35
N ASP A 75 -0.12 19.19 -11.10
CA ASP A 75 -0.34 18.29 -9.96
C ASP A 75 -1.53 17.34 -10.13
N PRO A 76 -2.68 17.71 -10.73
CA PRO A 76 -3.76 16.77 -11.00
C PRO A 76 -3.36 15.62 -11.94
N VAL A 77 -2.50 15.88 -12.92
CA VAL A 77 -2.00 14.87 -13.85
C VAL A 77 -1.02 13.94 -13.14
N ARG A 78 -0.16 14.48 -12.27
CA ARG A 78 0.74 13.68 -11.42
C ARG A 78 -0.03 12.78 -10.46
N GLY A 79 -1.11 13.29 -9.85
CA GLY A 79 -1.96 12.48 -8.98
C GLY A 79 -2.63 11.32 -9.70
N LEU A 80 -3.13 11.55 -10.92
CA LEU A 80 -3.67 10.46 -11.74
C LEU A 80 -2.58 9.46 -12.15
N LEU A 81 -1.40 9.94 -12.58
CA LEU A 81 -0.27 9.07 -12.92
C LEU A 81 0.13 8.22 -11.72
N ALA A 82 0.32 8.83 -10.55
CA ALA A 82 0.67 8.13 -9.32
C ALA A 82 -0.37 7.06 -8.96
N ALA A 83 -1.67 7.38 -9.11
CA ALA A 83 -2.74 6.43 -8.84
C ALA A 83 -2.69 5.23 -9.79
N ILE A 84 -2.56 5.44 -11.12
CA ILE A 84 -2.56 4.31 -12.07
C ILE A 84 -1.25 3.50 -11.98
N THR A 85 -0.09 4.13 -11.84
CA THR A 85 1.20 3.42 -11.77
C THR A 85 1.37 2.74 -10.42
N GLY A 86 0.92 3.37 -9.33
CA GLY A 86 0.88 2.74 -8.00
C GLY A 86 -0.07 1.57 -7.93
N ALA A 87 -1.27 1.67 -8.54
CA ALA A 87 -2.20 0.55 -8.64
C ALA A 87 -1.60 -0.62 -9.42
N TYR A 88 -0.93 -0.36 -10.55
CA TYR A 88 -0.21 -1.40 -11.30
C TYR A 88 0.88 -2.07 -10.45
N PHE A 89 1.73 -1.27 -9.80
CA PHE A 89 2.80 -1.80 -8.94
C PHE A 89 2.24 -2.66 -7.79
N GLY A 90 1.18 -2.20 -7.12
CA GLY A 90 0.52 -2.98 -6.08
C GLY A 90 -0.12 -4.27 -6.62
N GLU A 91 -0.65 -4.28 -7.85
CA GLU A 91 -1.16 -5.49 -8.50
C GLU A 91 -0.05 -6.49 -8.83
N VAL A 92 1.12 -6.04 -9.30
CA VAL A 92 2.30 -6.91 -9.49
C VAL A 92 2.64 -7.61 -8.17
N VAL A 93 2.73 -6.84 -7.08
CA VAL A 93 3.02 -7.40 -5.74
C VAL A 93 1.92 -8.35 -5.28
N ARG A 94 0.65 -7.98 -5.42
CA ARG A 94 -0.49 -8.79 -4.98
C ARG A 94 -0.60 -10.12 -5.71
N ARG A 95 -0.21 -10.15 -6.98
CA ARG A 95 -0.20 -11.36 -7.80
C ARG A 95 0.97 -12.29 -7.44
N GLN A 96 2.08 -11.72 -6.98
CA GLN A 96 3.27 -12.48 -6.60
C GLN A 96 3.20 -13.05 -5.18
N TYR A 97 2.58 -12.33 -4.24
CA TYR A 97 2.57 -12.70 -2.83
C TYR A 97 1.16 -12.72 -2.23
N PRO A 98 0.85 -13.68 -1.34
CA PRO A 98 -0.41 -13.69 -0.59
C PRO A 98 -0.60 -12.38 0.17
N SER A 99 -1.49 -11.54 -0.35
CA SER A 99 -1.75 -10.21 0.16
C SER A 99 -3.09 -9.69 -0.36
N ARG A 100 -3.58 -8.59 0.22
CA ARG A 100 -4.87 -7.98 -0.13
C ARG A 100 -4.73 -6.47 -0.29
N TRP A 101 -5.57 -5.90 -1.14
CA TRP A 101 -5.79 -4.46 -1.15
C TRP A 101 -6.65 -4.03 0.01
N VAL A 102 -6.32 -2.88 0.58
CA VAL A 102 -7.26 -2.08 1.37
C VAL A 102 -7.41 -0.72 0.70
N ALA A 103 -8.53 -0.53 0.01
CA ALA A 103 -8.91 0.68 -0.71
C ALA A 103 -10.42 0.95 -0.54
N PRO A 104 -10.85 1.51 0.61
CA PRO A 104 -12.26 1.78 0.87
C PRO A 104 -12.85 2.77 -0.16
N ALA A 105 -14.13 2.60 -0.57
CA ALA A 105 -14.77 3.58 -1.45
C ALA A 105 -14.70 4.99 -0.86
N GLY A 106 -14.39 5.96 -1.73
CA GLY A 106 -14.26 7.36 -1.36
C GLY A 106 -12.97 7.71 -0.64
N SER A 107 -12.06 6.76 -0.37
CA SER A 107 -10.74 7.07 0.17
C SER A 107 -9.86 7.75 -0.87
N HIS A 108 -8.90 8.56 -0.40
CA HIS A 108 -7.90 9.14 -1.31
C HIS A 108 -6.96 8.02 -1.81
N PRO A 109 -6.45 8.07 -3.05
CA PRO A 109 -5.52 7.04 -3.56
C PRO A 109 -4.26 6.83 -2.73
N LEU A 110 -3.78 7.85 -2.03
CA LEU A 110 -2.66 7.74 -1.09
C LEU A 110 -2.97 6.82 0.11
N ASP A 111 -4.24 6.62 0.46
CA ASP A 111 -4.65 5.73 1.55
C ASP A 111 -4.72 4.26 1.12
N TRP A 112 -4.59 3.99 -0.19
CA TRP A 112 -4.61 2.63 -0.71
C TRP A 112 -3.33 1.90 -0.34
N ARG A 113 -3.49 0.68 0.17
CA ARG A 113 -2.36 -0.12 0.63
C ARG A 113 -2.50 -1.60 0.30
N ILE A 114 -1.36 -2.26 0.30
CA ILE A 114 -1.25 -3.72 0.28
C ILE A 114 -0.98 -4.21 1.71
N GLU A 115 -1.73 -5.19 2.18
CA GLU A 115 -1.50 -5.88 3.45
C GLU A 115 -1.17 -7.35 3.15
N PHE A 116 0.00 -7.82 3.60
CA PHE A 116 0.42 -9.21 3.43
C PHE A 116 -0.38 -10.16 4.32
N THR A 117 -0.54 -11.41 3.88
CA THR A 117 -1.38 -12.38 4.58
C THR A 117 -0.66 -13.04 5.76
N TYR A 118 0.61 -13.41 5.62
CA TYR A 118 1.32 -14.22 6.63
C TYR A 118 2.40 -13.48 7.42
N TRP A 119 2.79 -12.28 6.96
CA TRP A 119 3.80 -11.45 7.62
C TRP A 119 3.24 -10.07 7.83
N PHE A 120 3.55 -9.44 8.96
CA PHE A 120 3.18 -8.06 9.20
C PHE A 120 4.05 -7.15 8.32
N LEU A 121 3.59 -6.95 7.09
CA LEU A 121 4.16 -6.06 6.11
C LEU A 121 3.02 -5.34 5.39
N THR A 122 3.11 -4.02 5.30
CA THR A 122 2.18 -3.20 4.51
C THR A 122 2.88 -1.99 3.93
N PHE A 123 2.39 -1.47 2.81
CA PHE A 123 2.89 -0.23 2.21
C PHE A 123 1.82 0.40 1.33
N HIS A 124 2.02 1.66 0.94
CA HIS A 124 1.13 2.43 0.09
C HIS A 124 1.69 2.55 -1.34
N PRO A 125 1.24 1.73 -2.32
CA PRO A 125 1.82 1.71 -3.66
C PRO A 125 1.71 3.06 -4.40
N VAL A 126 0.66 3.84 -4.12
CA VAL A 126 0.48 5.16 -4.70
C VAL A 126 1.48 6.17 -4.13
N ALA A 127 1.84 6.07 -2.85
CA ALA A 127 2.88 6.90 -2.26
C ALA A 127 4.27 6.56 -2.86
N VAL A 128 4.56 5.28 -3.08
CA VAL A 128 5.76 4.85 -3.84
C VAL A 128 5.79 5.50 -5.22
N ALA A 129 4.67 5.47 -5.94
CA ALA A 129 4.57 6.11 -7.25
C ALA A 129 4.84 7.62 -7.21
N TRP A 130 4.40 8.31 -6.16
CA TRP A 130 4.71 9.72 -5.96
C TRP A 130 6.20 9.97 -5.78
N GLU A 131 6.90 9.13 -5.01
CA GLU A 131 8.36 9.26 -4.84
C GLU A 131 9.10 9.02 -6.16
N VAL A 132 8.69 8.04 -6.95
CA VAL A 132 9.24 7.78 -8.30
C VAL A 132 9.02 8.99 -9.22
N ILE A 133 7.79 9.54 -9.25
CA ILE A 133 7.44 10.68 -10.10
C ILE A 133 8.15 11.96 -9.69
N LEU A 134 8.28 12.21 -8.38
CA LEU A 134 8.87 13.44 -7.83
C LEU A 134 10.39 13.35 -7.65
N ARG A 135 10.96 12.15 -7.67
CA ARG A 135 12.37 11.85 -7.36
C ARG A 135 12.83 12.44 -6.04
N ARG A 136 11.97 12.31 -5.02
CA ARG A 136 12.20 12.73 -3.64
C ARG A 136 11.26 11.95 -2.74
N ASP A 137 11.59 11.88 -1.46
CA ASP A 137 10.72 11.28 -0.46
C ASP A 137 9.40 12.05 -0.36
N VAL A 138 8.31 11.32 -0.18
CA VAL A 138 7.05 11.92 0.24
C VAL A 138 7.15 12.26 1.73
N PRO A 139 6.45 13.31 2.22
CA PRO A 139 6.42 13.61 3.64
C PRO A 139 6.02 12.40 4.49
N ASP A 140 6.53 12.38 5.71
CA ASP A 140 6.14 11.43 6.77
C ASP A 140 6.37 9.95 6.41
N GLY A 141 7.27 9.68 5.45
CA GLY A 141 7.62 8.31 5.06
C GLY A 141 6.45 7.54 4.43
N GLY A 142 5.50 8.23 3.79
CA GLY A 142 4.26 7.61 3.26
C GLY A 142 4.48 6.43 2.30
N ALA A 143 5.65 6.33 1.67
CA ALA A 143 6.02 5.23 0.76
C ALA A 143 6.86 4.11 1.42
N ALA A 144 7.09 4.17 2.73
CA ALA A 144 7.88 3.17 3.44
C ALA A 144 7.18 1.79 3.48
N PHE A 145 8.00 0.74 3.55
CA PHE A 145 7.55 -0.58 3.97
C PHE A 145 7.36 -0.57 5.49
N LEU A 146 6.12 -0.72 5.92
CA LEU A 146 5.75 -0.74 7.32
C LEU A 146 5.77 -2.18 7.84
N LEU A 147 6.57 -2.39 8.87
CA LEU A 147 6.83 -3.66 9.54
C LEU A 147 6.55 -3.50 11.04
N ASP A 148 6.25 -4.60 11.73
CA ASP A 148 6.18 -4.62 13.18
C ASP A 148 7.58 -4.56 13.81
N GLU A 149 7.66 -4.12 15.06
CA GLU A 149 8.88 -4.33 15.86
C GLU A 149 8.86 -5.73 16.49
N PRO A 150 9.99 -6.46 16.54
CA PRO A 150 11.37 -6.03 16.21
C PRO A 150 11.77 -6.23 14.74
N THR A 151 10.84 -6.70 13.90
CA THR A 151 11.09 -7.09 12.51
C THR A 151 11.70 -5.95 11.69
N ARG A 152 11.19 -4.72 11.87
CA ARG A 152 11.70 -3.52 11.19
C ARG A 152 13.20 -3.30 11.43
N VAL A 153 13.65 -3.36 12.69
CA VAL A 153 15.07 -3.19 13.04
C VAL A 153 15.93 -4.29 12.39
N GLN A 154 15.47 -5.54 12.42
CA GLN A 154 16.21 -6.67 11.86
C GLN A 154 16.34 -6.64 10.33
N ILE A 155 15.35 -6.07 9.64
CA ILE A 155 15.41 -5.80 8.19
C ILE A 155 16.36 -4.64 7.92
N ALA A 156 16.26 -3.55 8.67
CA ALA A 156 17.12 -2.37 8.50
C ALA A 156 18.61 -2.73 8.62
N GLU A 157 18.99 -3.46 9.67
CA GLU A 157 20.37 -3.93 9.88
C GLU A 157 20.90 -4.77 8.70
N ARG A 158 20.03 -5.53 8.04
CA ARG A 158 20.39 -6.34 6.87
C ARG A 158 20.55 -5.49 5.61
N LEU A 159 19.63 -4.56 5.38
CA LEU A 159 19.71 -3.65 4.23
C LEU A 159 20.95 -2.76 4.34
N ASP A 160 21.32 -2.32 5.54
CA ASP A 160 22.55 -1.55 5.80
C ASP A 160 23.84 -2.33 5.48
N ALA A 161 23.79 -3.67 5.45
CA ALA A 161 24.92 -4.51 5.09
C ALA A 161 25.07 -4.71 3.57
N LEU A 162 24.07 -4.32 2.77
CA LEU A 162 24.12 -4.40 1.31
C LEU A 162 24.78 -3.15 0.71
N PRO A 163 25.37 -3.24 -0.50
CA PRO A 163 25.74 -2.05 -1.23
C PRO A 163 24.52 -1.14 -1.41
N GLY A 164 24.66 0.14 -1.06
CA GLY A 164 23.59 1.12 -1.25
C GLY A 164 23.24 1.30 -2.73
N ALA A 165 21.98 1.62 -3.01
CA ALA A 165 21.54 2.00 -4.35
C ALA A 165 22.16 3.34 -4.77
N THR A 166 22.35 3.55 -6.07
CA THR A 166 22.72 4.87 -6.58
C THR A 166 21.55 5.84 -6.37
N VAL A 167 21.85 7.15 -6.27
CA VAL A 167 20.80 8.18 -6.17
C VAL A 167 19.86 8.12 -7.38
N ASP A 168 20.39 7.72 -8.54
CA ASP A 168 19.60 7.65 -9.77
C ASP A 168 18.58 6.51 -9.75
N ASP A 169 18.97 5.37 -9.14
CA ASP A 169 18.16 4.16 -9.05
C ASP A 169 17.21 4.15 -7.83
N TYR A 170 17.50 4.96 -6.81
CA TYR A 170 16.74 4.98 -5.55
C TYR A 170 15.23 5.23 -5.73
N PHE A 171 14.87 6.13 -6.64
CA PHE A 171 13.48 6.48 -6.95
C PHE A 171 12.96 5.76 -8.20
N THR A 172 12.97 4.43 -8.16
CA THR A 172 12.41 3.57 -9.22
C THR A 172 11.49 2.50 -8.62
N PHE A 173 10.51 2.05 -9.40
CA PHE A 173 9.70 0.89 -9.03
C PHE A 173 10.55 -0.38 -8.97
N ALA A 174 11.54 -0.52 -9.87
CA ALA A 174 12.46 -1.65 -9.86
C ALA A 174 13.22 -1.77 -8.53
N GLN A 175 13.81 -0.68 -8.04
CA GLN A 175 14.53 -0.67 -6.75
C GLN A 175 13.59 -0.96 -5.58
N ARG A 176 12.35 -0.43 -5.63
CA ARG A 176 11.33 -0.66 -4.61
C ARG A 176 10.90 -2.12 -4.58
N LEU A 177 10.73 -2.73 -5.75
CA LEU A 177 10.43 -4.15 -5.88
C LEU A 177 11.59 -5.01 -5.36
N GLU A 178 12.84 -4.69 -5.71
CA GLU A 178 14.01 -5.44 -5.23
C GLU A 178 14.08 -5.43 -3.70
N THR A 179 13.91 -4.26 -3.09
CA THR A 179 13.88 -4.12 -1.62
C THR A 179 12.75 -4.96 -1.01
N LEU A 180 11.58 -4.98 -1.65
CA LEU A 180 10.46 -5.79 -1.22
C LEU A 180 10.75 -7.29 -1.34
N VAL A 181 11.34 -7.73 -2.46
CA VAL A 181 11.71 -9.14 -2.71
C VAL A 181 12.68 -9.63 -1.64
N LEU A 182 13.71 -8.83 -1.32
CA LEU A 182 14.66 -9.14 -0.25
C LEU A 182 13.97 -9.23 1.12
N THR A 183 13.10 -8.27 1.42
CA THR A 183 12.34 -8.23 2.68
C THR A 183 11.44 -9.47 2.82
N VAL A 184 10.65 -9.78 1.79
CA VAL A 184 9.74 -10.93 1.80
C VAL A 184 10.50 -12.25 1.81
N GLY A 185 11.60 -12.36 1.07
CA GLY A 185 12.46 -13.56 1.09
C GLY A 185 12.94 -13.89 2.49
N TRP A 186 13.44 -12.89 3.22
CA TRP A 186 13.88 -13.07 4.60
C TRP A 186 12.73 -13.42 5.56
N LEU A 187 11.58 -12.77 5.43
CA LEU A 187 10.39 -13.07 6.23
C LEU A 187 9.91 -14.52 5.99
N ALA A 188 9.95 -14.98 4.75
CA ALA A 188 9.59 -16.33 4.37
C ALA A 188 10.56 -17.37 4.97
N GLU A 189 11.86 -17.13 4.90
CA GLU A 189 12.88 -18.00 5.52
C GLU A 189 12.70 -18.10 7.03
N ARG A 190 12.48 -16.96 7.70
CA ARG A 190 12.23 -16.91 9.14
C ARG A 190 10.99 -17.72 9.51
N GLN A 191 9.89 -17.52 8.79
CA GLN A 191 8.65 -18.24 9.02
C GLN A 191 8.82 -19.75 8.79
N ALA A 192 9.54 -20.16 7.75
CA ALA A 192 9.84 -21.58 7.50
C ALA A 192 10.58 -22.21 8.69
N GLY A 193 11.59 -21.52 9.24
CA GLY A 193 12.30 -21.98 10.43
C GLY A 193 11.46 -21.99 11.72
N GLU A 194 10.42 -21.15 11.83
CA GLU A 194 9.44 -21.20 12.93
C GLU A 194 8.48 -22.38 12.79
N VAL A 195 8.01 -22.66 11.57
CA VAL A 195 7.16 -23.81 11.26
C VAL A 195 7.89 -25.12 11.55
N GLU A 196 9.16 -25.23 11.13
CA GLU A 196 9.97 -26.43 11.38
C GLU A 196 10.18 -26.68 12.88
N ARG A 197 10.49 -25.62 13.66
CA ARG A 197 10.71 -25.74 15.11
C ARG A 197 9.44 -26.02 15.90
N SER A 198 8.31 -25.43 15.51
CA SER A 198 7.05 -25.49 16.26
C SER A 198 6.11 -26.60 15.79
N GLY A 199 6.28 -27.10 14.57
CA GLY A 199 5.36 -28.00 13.89
C GLY A 199 4.00 -27.36 13.56
N ARG A 200 3.84 -26.05 13.73
CA ARG A 200 2.57 -25.34 13.51
C ARG A 200 2.60 -24.62 12.17
N PRO A 201 1.48 -24.61 11.41
CA PRO A 201 1.41 -23.85 10.18
C PRO A 201 1.45 -22.33 10.46
N PRO A 202 1.82 -21.51 9.45
CA PRO A 202 1.74 -20.07 9.54
C PRO A 202 0.32 -19.60 9.87
N VAL A 203 0.23 -18.54 10.67
CA VAL A 203 -1.05 -17.91 11.03
C VAL A 203 -1.19 -16.63 10.21
N GLU A 204 -2.39 -16.41 9.67
CA GLU A 204 -2.69 -15.18 8.95
C GLU A 204 -2.67 -13.97 9.89
N VAL A 205 -2.13 -12.85 9.41
CA VAL A 205 -2.14 -11.56 10.09
C VAL A 205 -3.53 -10.93 9.92
N PRO A 206 -4.31 -10.76 11.00
CA PRO A 206 -5.64 -10.20 10.91
C PRO A 206 -5.63 -8.75 10.44
N ALA A 207 -6.62 -8.34 9.64
CA ALA A 207 -6.76 -6.95 9.17
C ALA A 207 -6.80 -5.93 10.31
N GLN A 208 -7.35 -6.30 11.47
CA GLN A 208 -7.40 -5.41 12.64
C GLN A 208 -6.02 -5.14 13.25
N SER A 209 -5.02 -5.99 13.01
CA SER A 209 -3.65 -5.74 13.44
C SER A 209 -3.05 -4.56 12.67
N TYR A 210 -3.24 -4.52 11.35
CA TYR A 210 -2.80 -3.40 10.51
C TYR A 210 -3.52 -2.10 10.87
N SER A 211 -4.85 -2.13 10.98
CA SER A 211 -5.63 -0.93 11.33
C SER A 211 -5.23 -0.35 12.68
N ARG A 212 -4.93 -1.18 13.68
CA ARG A 212 -4.45 -0.72 14.99
C ARG A 212 -3.07 -0.08 14.90
N PHE A 213 -2.15 -0.73 14.21
CA PHE A 213 -0.79 -0.22 14.03
C PHE A 213 -0.78 1.13 13.30
N LEU A 214 -1.52 1.26 12.20
CA LEU A 214 -1.61 2.52 11.45
C LEU A 214 -2.28 3.64 12.26
N ALA A 215 -3.25 3.31 13.13
CA ALA A 215 -3.85 4.29 14.03
C ALA A 215 -2.88 4.77 15.13
N GLN A 216 -1.96 3.90 15.58
CA GLN A 216 -0.92 4.27 16.54
C GLN A 216 0.11 5.20 15.91
N LEU A 217 0.61 4.89 14.70
CA LEU A 217 1.53 5.77 13.98
C LEU A 217 0.96 7.17 13.79
N LYS A 218 -0.29 7.28 13.34
CA LYS A 218 -0.99 8.57 13.18
C LYS A 218 -1.20 9.36 14.46
N ALA A 219 -1.07 8.73 15.63
CA ALA A 219 -1.21 9.39 16.93
C ALA A 219 0.14 9.87 17.50
N GLU A 220 1.25 9.41 16.93
CA GLU A 220 2.62 9.78 17.34
C GLU A 220 3.19 10.94 16.50
N ASP A 221 2.59 11.20 15.32
CA ASP A 221 2.83 12.37 14.45
C ASP A 221 2.02 13.62 14.88
#